data_AF-A0A6B3FWU7-F1
#
_entry.id   AF-A0A6B3FWU7-F1
#
_cell.length_a   1.000
_cell.length_b   1.000
_cell.length_c   1.000
_cell.angle_alpha   90.00
_cell.angle_beta   90.00
_cell.angle_gamma   90.00
#
_symmetry.space_group_name_H-M   'P 1'
#
loop_
_entity.id
_entity.type
_entity.pdbx_description
1 polymer ?
#
loop_
_entity_poly.entity_id
_entity_poly.type
_entity_poly.pdbx_seq_one_letter_code
_entity_poly.pdbx_strand_id
1 'polypeptide(L)'
;DLKIFLTASPEARAARRSGEVKGSDLTATREALIKRDAADSGRKTSPLAKADDAVEVDTTELTLQQVIECVVTLVEGKRVAA
;
A
#
# COMPACT_ATOMS: atom_id res chain seq x y z
N ASP A 1 -13.85 13.73 6.78
CA ASP A 1 -13.57 12.29 6.53
C ASP A 1 -12.08 11.96 6.64
N LEU A 2 -11.70 10.76 7.09
CA LEU A 2 -10.30 10.27 7.10
C LEU A 2 -9.92 9.68 5.74
N LYS A 3 -8.76 10.07 5.20
CA LYS A 3 -8.16 9.46 4.01
C LYS A 3 -6.85 8.80 4.39
N ILE A 4 -6.64 7.58 3.93
CA ILE A 4 -5.44 6.78 4.23
C ILE A 4 -4.81 6.37 2.90
N PHE A 5 -3.51 6.60 2.77
CA PHE A 5 -2.70 6.15 1.65
C PHE A 5 -1.77 5.03 2.12
N LEU A 6 -2.11 3.78 1.80
CA LEU A 6 -1.29 2.63 2.16
C LEU A 6 -0.15 2.48 1.14
N THR A 7 1.07 2.37 1.64
CA THR A 7 2.26 2.10 0.83
C THR A 7 3.04 0.90 1.38
N ALA A 8 3.92 0.35 0.55
CA ALA A 8 4.88 -0.69 0.91
C ALA A 8 5.96 -0.77 -0.17
N SER A 9 7.15 -1.22 0.22
CA SER A 9 8.26 -1.46 -0.71
C SER A 9 7.87 -2.45 -1.81
N PRO A 10 8.36 -2.29 -3.05
CA PRO A 10 8.16 -3.25 -4.13
C PRO A 10 8.59 -4.67 -3.75
N GLU A 11 9.62 -4.80 -2.93
CA GLU A 11 10.18 -6.07 -2.46
C GLU A 11 9.20 -6.78 -1.53
N ALA A 12 8.65 -6.08 -0.54
CA ALA A 12 7.65 -6.63 0.37
C ALA A 12 6.37 -7.03 -0.39
N ARG A 13 5.93 -6.22 -1.35
CA ARG A 13 4.76 -6.52 -2.19
C ARG A 13 5.00 -7.72 -3.10
N ALA A 14 6.19 -7.84 -3.69
CA ALA A 14 6.56 -8.98 -4.52
C ALA A 14 6.62 -10.27 -3.70
N ALA A 15 7.23 -10.24 -2.51
CA ALA A 15 7.34 -11.39 -1.62
C ALA A 15 5.97 -11.90 -1.16
N ARG A 16 5.06 -10.99 -0.75
CA ARG A 16 3.68 -11.35 -0.39
C ARG A 16 2.96 -12.00 -1.57
N ARG A 17 3.00 -11.36 -2.73
CA ARG A 17 2.35 -11.86 -3.95
C ARG A 17 2.90 -13.21 -4.40
N SER A 18 4.21 -13.43 -4.28
CA SER A 18 4.80 -14.72 -4.63
C SER A 18 4.39 -15.84 -3.66
N GLY A 19 4.18 -15.50 -2.38
CA GLY A 19 3.67 -16.45 -1.39
C GLY A 19 2.22 -16.88 -1.63
N GLU A 20 1.41 -16.02 -2.27
CA GLU A 20 0.01 -16.31 -2.61
C GLU A 20 -0.13 -17.21 -3.85
N VAL A 21 0.83 -17.14 -4.79
CA VAL A 21 0.79 -17.88 -6.07
C VAL A 21 1.87 -18.94 -6.11
N LYS A 22 1.46 -20.22 -5.98
CA LYS A 22 2.38 -21.37 -6.10
C LYS A 22 3.10 -21.36 -7.45
N GLY A 23 4.43 -21.40 -7.42
CA GLY A 23 5.27 -21.46 -8.62
C GLY A 23 5.54 -20.11 -9.30
N SER A 24 5.24 -18.99 -8.64
CA SER A 24 5.59 -17.66 -9.15
C SER A 24 7.07 -17.34 -8.96
N ASP A 25 7.68 -16.72 -9.96
CA ASP A 25 9.03 -16.16 -9.86
C ASP A 25 8.97 -14.79 -9.17
N LEU A 26 9.68 -14.65 -8.06
CA LEU A 26 9.78 -13.42 -7.27
C LEU A 26 10.34 -12.26 -8.11
N THR A 27 11.32 -12.54 -8.97
CA THR A 27 11.98 -11.50 -9.79
C THR A 27 11.01 -10.96 -10.83
N ALA A 28 10.40 -11.86 -11.62
CA ALA A 28 9.37 -11.48 -12.58
C ALA A 28 8.17 -10.76 -11.92
N THR A 29 7.77 -11.20 -10.72
CA THR A 29 6.69 -10.57 -9.95
C THR A 29 7.05 -9.14 -9.54
N ARG A 30 8.28 -8.92 -9.08
CA ARG A 30 8.79 -7.59 -8.70
C ARG A 30 8.84 -6.65 -9.92
N GLU A 31 9.37 -7.11 -11.04
CA GLU A 31 9.43 -6.30 -12.28
C GLU A 31 8.04 -5.91 -12.77
N ALA A 32 7.10 -6.87 -12.77
CA ALA A 32 5.71 -6.61 -13.13
C ALA A 32 5.05 -5.58 -12.20
N LEU A 33 5.33 -5.66 -10.88
CA LEU A 33 4.84 -4.69 -9.90
C LEU A 33 5.42 -3.29 -10.14
N ILE A 34 6.74 -3.16 -10.30
CA ILE A 34 7.38 -1.86 -10.55
C ILE A 34 6.82 -1.23 -11.83
N LYS A 35 6.68 -2.01 -12.90
CA LYS A 35 6.12 -1.51 -14.17
C LYS A 35 4.67 -1.04 -14.00
N ARG A 36 3.86 -1.78 -13.24
CA ARG A 36 2.48 -1.40 -12.94
C ARG A 36 2.43 -0.11 -12.12
N ASP A 37 3.23 -0.01 -11.06
CA ASP A 37 3.21 1.17 -10.19
C ASP A 37 3.62 2.43 -10.96
N ALA A 38 4.65 2.34 -11.81
CA ALA A 38 5.07 3.43 -12.68
C ALA A 38 3.97 3.84 -13.67
N ALA A 39 3.28 2.85 -14.27
CA ALA A 39 2.15 3.12 -15.14
C ALA A 39 1.00 3.79 -14.38
N ASP A 40 0.64 3.28 -13.21
CA ASP A 40 -0.48 3.76 -12.39
C ASP A 40 -0.27 5.19 -11.89
N SER A 41 0.94 5.51 -11.42
CA SER A 41 1.30 6.87 -10.98
C SER A 41 1.51 7.84 -12.15
N GLY A 42 1.89 7.34 -13.33
CA GLY A 42 2.08 8.15 -14.55
C GLY A 42 0.81 8.42 -15.36
N ARG A 43 -0.36 7.87 -14.97
CA ARG A 43 -1.61 8.05 -15.71
C ARG A 43 -2.04 9.53 -15.74
N LYS A 44 -2.41 10.02 -16.93
CA LYS A 44 -2.96 11.38 -17.12
C LYS A 44 -4.30 11.59 -16.42
N THR A 45 -5.11 10.53 -16.31
CA THR A 45 -6.42 10.57 -15.68
C THR A 45 -6.40 9.68 -14.45
N SER A 46 -6.80 10.21 -13.30
CA SER A 46 -6.81 9.51 -12.00
C SER A 46 -5.47 8.81 -11.68
N PRO A 47 -4.35 9.55 -11.63
CA PRO A 47 -3.06 8.98 -11.23
C PRO A 47 -3.13 8.38 -9.84
N LEU A 48 -2.37 7.31 -9.60
CA LEU A 48 -2.13 6.83 -8.25
C LEU A 48 -1.21 7.83 -7.53
N ALA A 49 -1.82 8.75 -6.80
CA ALA A 49 -1.16 9.78 -6.02
C ALA A 49 -1.81 9.90 -4.63
N LYS A 50 -1.01 10.23 -3.63
CA LYS A 50 -1.49 10.56 -2.30
C LYS A 50 -2.24 11.90 -2.35
N ALA A 51 -3.42 11.95 -1.74
CA ALA A 51 -4.14 13.21 -1.56
C ALA A 51 -3.46 14.07 -0.47
N ASP A 52 -3.53 15.39 -0.58
CA ASP A 52 -2.84 16.31 0.34
C ASP A 52 -3.24 16.11 1.81
N ASP A 53 -4.49 15.71 2.06
CA ASP A 53 -5.05 15.45 3.39
C ASP A 53 -5.04 13.96 3.78
N ALA A 54 -4.39 13.10 3.00
CA ALA A 54 -4.28 11.68 3.30
C ALA A 54 -3.11 11.39 4.26
N VAL A 55 -3.39 10.57 5.27
CA VAL A 55 -2.36 10.00 6.14
C VAL A 55 -1.70 8.85 5.40
N GLU A 56 -0.37 8.89 5.27
CA GLU A 56 0.39 7.80 4.68
C GLU A 56 0.79 6.77 5.73
N VAL A 57 0.57 5.51 5.40
CA VAL A 57 0.91 4.38 6.27
C VAL A 57 1.78 3.43 5.47
N ASP A 58 3.05 3.36 5.84
CA ASP A 58 3.99 2.38 5.29
C ASP A 58 3.79 1.04 6.00
N THR A 59 3.44 0.02 5.22
CA THR A 59 3.16 -1.33 5.69
C THR A 59 4.28 -2.31 5.36
N THR A 60 5.45 -1.84 4.91
CA THR A 60 6.57 -2.68 4.48
C THR A 60 6.92 -3.77 5.51
N GLU A 61 7.11 -3.36 6.76
CA GLU A 61 7.49 -4.24 7.88
C GLU A 61 6.29 -4.63 8.78
N LEU A 62 5.06 -4.30 8.37
CA LEU A 62 3.87 -4.57 9.16
C LEU A 62 3.19 -5.88 8.74
N THR A 63 2.77 -6.64 9.74
CA THR A 63 1.84 -7.76 9.56
C THR A 63 0.42 -7.25 9.29
N LEU A 64 -0.46 -8.11 8.76
CA LEU A 64 -1.85 -7.74 8.52
C LEU A 64 -2.56 -7.21 9.78
N GLN A 65 -2.31 -7.83 10.94
CA GLN A 65 -2.91 -7.39 12.21
C GLN A 65 -2.43 -5.99 12.61
N GLN A 66 -1.14 -5.71 12.46
CA GLN A 66 -0.57 -4.39 12.76
C GLN A 66 -1.09 -3.31 11.80
N VAL A 67 -1.29 -3.64 10.52
CA VAL A 67 -1.91 -2.71 9.56
C VAL A 67 -3.35 -2.40 9.98
N ILE A 68 -4.13 -3.42 10.34
CA ILE A 68 -5.51 -3.25 10.80
C ILE A 68 -5.55 -2.37 12.05
N GLU A 69 -4.71 -2.67 13.05
CA GLU A 69 -4.62 -1.89 14.28
C GLU A 69 -4.28 -0.42 13.98
N CYS A 70 -3.26 -0.17 13.16
CA CYS A 70 -2.87 1.18 12.76
C CYS A 70 -4.03 1.95 12.12
N VAL A 71 -4.75 1.32 11.19
CA VAL A 71 -5.91 1.93 10.52
C VAL A 71 -7.04 2.22 11.51
N VAL A 72 -7.35 1.29 12.41
CA VAL A 72 -8.38 1.49 13.45
C VAL A 72 -7.99 2.63 14.39
N THR A 73 -6.75 2.68 14.85
CA THR A 73 -6.25 3.79 15.69
C THR A 73 -6.37 5.14 14.99
N LEU A 74 -6.06 5.23 13.69
CA LEU A 74 -6.22 6.47 12.93
C LEU A 74 -7.69 6.90 12.82
N VAL A 75 -8.61 5.95 12.64
CA VAL A 75 -10.06 6.22 12.61
C VAL A 75 -10.54 6.75 13.97
N GLU A 76 -10.19 6.07 15.06
CA GLU A 76 -10.60 6.46 16.41
C GLU A 76 -10.00 7.82 16.80
N GLY A 77 -8.72 8.05 16.50
CA GLY A 77 -8.07 9.34 16.75
C GLY A 77 -8.77 10.50 16.04
N LYS A 78 -9.24 10.29 14.80
CA LYS A 78 -10.00 11.31 14.08
C LYS A 78 -11.41 11.54 14.63
N ARG A 79 -12.05 10.50 15.20
CA ARG A 79 -13.36 10.61 15.85
C ARG A 79 -13.31 11.43 17.14
N VAL A 80 -12.22 11.31 17.91
CA VAL A 80 -12.04 12.06 19.16
C VAL A 80 -11.71 13.54 18.91
N ALA A 81 -11.06 13.85 17.78
CA ALA A 81 -10.70 15.21 17.41
C ALA A 81 -11.82 16.00 16.69
N ALA A 82 -12.97 15.37 16.42
CA ALA A 82 -14.12 15.95 15.74
C ALA A 82 -15.24 16.28 16.73
#